data_AF-A0A8T3N0F5-F1
#
_entry.id   AF-A0A8T3N0F5-F1
#
_cell.length_a   1.000
_cell.length_b   1.000
_cell.length_c   1.000
_cell.angle_alpha   90.00
_cell.angle_beta   90.00
_cell.angle_gamma   90.00
#
_symmetry.space_group_name_H-M   'P 1'
#
loop_
_entity.id
_entity.type
_entity.pdbx_description
1 polymer ?
#
loop_
_entity_poly.entity_id
_entity_poly.type
_entity_poly.pdbx_seq_one_letter_code
_entity_poly.pdbx_strand_id
1 'polypeptide(L)'
;MSGDRIGQWARRGYIRASQSVGPPLVYSYQDVAEAMVVHELEDLGADLKSIKRTIERLRKREGLSWPLQHHGKDLGTMHGSVVEHTGERVYDIGGKHSAEQQVLDPGNLQKIADELERGGWAARLVPDLRFIEVNPDRLSGRPVIRGRRIAADEVASLAEGQGGRETLLEDYEITSEEVDDAVRWWRAVREFEPRAA
;
A
#
# COMPACT_ATOMS: atom_id res chain seq x y z
N MET A 1 -6.76 -3.45 5.75
CA MET A 1 -5.50 -3.53 6.51
C MET A 1 -5.49 -2.46 7.60
N SER A 2 -5.33 -2.75 8.91
CA SER A 2 -5.37 -1.72 9.98
C SER A 2 -3.99 -1.14 10.34
N GLY A 3 -3.96 0.06 10.92
CA GLY A 3 -2.72 0.71 11.40
C GLY A 3 -1.91 -0.13 12.40
N ASP A 4 -2.59 -0.86 13.29
CA ASP A 4 -1.94 -1.78 14.24
C ASP A 4 -1.19 -2.92 13.55
N ARG A 5 -1.71 -3.40 12.41
CA ARG A 5 -1.09 -4.47 11.62
C ARG A 5 0.19 -3.99 10.96
N ILE A 6 0.19 -2.77 10.41
CA ILE A 6 1.39 -2.10 9.83
C ILE A 6 2.47 -1.92 10.92
N GLY A 7 2.09 -1.42 12.09
CA GLY A 7 3.01 -1.26 13.23
C GLY A 7 3.59 -2.58 13.72
N GLN A 8 2.81 -3.67 13.72
CA GLN A 8 3.29 -5.02 14.03
C GLN A 8 4.26 -5.55 12.97
N TRP A 9 4.00 -5.27 11.69
CA TRP A 9 4.84 -5.69 10.59
C TRP A 9 6.21 -5.01 10.61
N ALA A 10 6.25 -3.71 10.88
CA ALA A 10 7.48 -2.97 11.07
C ALA A 10 8.32 -3.54 12.21
N ARG A 11 7.70 -3.78 13.38
CA ARG A 11 8.36 -4.38 14.55
C ARG A 11 8.90 -5.79 14.31
N ARG A 12 8.23 -6.56 13.45
CA ARG A 12 8.62 -7.96 13.15
C ARG A 12 9.53 -8.09 11.93
N GLY A 13 9.82 -6.99 11.24
CA GLY A 13 10.79 -6.90 10.14
C GLY A 13 10.24 -7.15 8.73
N TYR A 14 8.90 -7.23 8.58
CA TYR A 14 8.24 -7.44 7.29
C TYR A 14 8.34 -6.21 6.39
N ILE A 15 8.26 -5.03 6.99
CA ILE A 15 8.41 -3.74 6.33
C ILE A 15 9.37 -2.88 7.13
N ARG A 16 9.89 -1.81 6.54
CA ARG A 16 10.70 -0.81 7.24
C ARG A 16 9.83 0.38 7.66
N ALA A 17 10.31 1.14 8.63
CA ALA A 17 9.87 2.50 8.93
C ALA A 17 11.07 3.40 8.65
N SER A 18 11.35 3.63 7.37
CA SER A 18 12.62 4.17 6.90
C SER A 18 12.81 5.65 7.21
N GLN A 19 11.73 6.37 7.53
CA GLN A 19 11.76 7.80 7.87
C GLN A 19 11.90 8.03 9.38
N SER A 20 11.18 7.27 10.21
CA SER A 20 11.36 7.29 11.66
C SER A 20 11.07 5.92 12.27
N VAL A 21 12.07 5.39 12.98
CA VAL A 21 11.98 4.11 13.71
C VAL A 21 11.52 4.27 15.16
N GLY A 22 11.38 5.51 15.65
CA GLY A 22 10.84 5.82 16.98
C GLY A 22 9.37 6.24 16.90
N PRO A 23 8.58 6.11 17.97
CA PRO A 23 7.18 6.51 17.96
C PRO A 23 7.03 8.05 17.80
N PRO A 24 6.13 8.54 16.91
CA PRO A 24 5.36 7.75 15.96
C PRO A 24 6.25 7.22 14.82
N LEU A 25 6.07 5.94 14.45
CA LEU A 25 6.74 5.36 13.29
C LEU A 25 6.32 6.12 12.04
N VAL A 26 7.29 6.52 11.22
CA VAL A 26 7.04 7.22 9.95
C VAL A 26 7.53 6.34 8.79
N TYR A 27 6.64 6.13 7.84
CA TYR A 27 6.81 5.25 6.70
C TYR A 27 7.05 6.08 5.43
N SER A 28 8.00 5.65 4.59
CA SER A 28 8.14 6.18 3.24
C SER A 28 7.13 5.55 2.27
N TYR A 29 7.00 6.13 1.08
CA TYR A 29 6.22 5.53 0.00
C TYR A 29 6.67 4.10 -0.31
N GLN A 30 7.98 3.85 -0.34
CA GLN A 30 8.55 2.52 -0.54
C GLN A 30 8.21 1.57 0.61
N ASP A 31 8.12 2.05 1.86
CA ASP A 31 7.69 1.20 2.98
C ASP A 31 6.23 0.75 2.85
N VAL A 32 5.35 1.66 2.42
CA VAL A 32 3.93 1.37 2.19
C VAL A 32 3.75 0.42 1.01
N ALA A 33 4.51 0.62 -0.07
CA ALA A 33 4.51 -0.26 -1.22
C ALA A 33 4.95 -1.69 -0.86
N GLU A 34 6.02 -1.85 -0.07
CA GLU A 34 6.44 -3.16 0.45
C GLU A 34 5.32 -3.81 1.28
N ALA A 35 4.63 -3.02 2.09
CA ALA A 35 3.52 -3.50 2.90
C ALA A 35 2.36 -4.01 2.03
N MET A 36 2.04 -3.33 0.94
CA MET A 36 1.01 -3.80 0.01
C MET A 36 1.39 -5.13 -0.64
N VAL A 37 2.67 -5.33 -1.00
CA VAL A 37 3.15 -6.63 -1.51
C VAL A 37 3.06 -7.73 -0.45
N VAL A 38 3.40 -7.45 0.82
CA VAL A 38 3.21 -8.40 1.93
C VAL A 38 1.74 -8.79 2.08
N HIS A 39 0.83 -7.82 2.00
CA HIS A 39 -0.60 -8.08 2.10
C HIS A 39 -1.12 -8.93 0.94
N GLU A 40 -0.69 -8.63 -0.29
CA GLU A 40 -1.07 -9.41 -1.47
C GLU A 40 -0.62 -10.87 -1.36
N LEU A 41 0.61 -11.10 -0.88
CA LEU A 41 1.12 -12.46 -0.63
C LEU A 41 0.27 -13.19 0.42
N GLU A 42 -0.18 -12.51 1.48
CA GLU A 42 -1.10 -13.10 2.46
C GLU A 42 -2.48 -13.38 1.87
N ASP A 43 -3.03 -12.49 1.03
CA ASP A 43 -4.33 -12.70 0.36
C ASP A 43 -4.27 -13.89 -0.60
N LEU A 44 -3.12 -14.13 -1.22
CA LEU A 44 -2.83 -15.32 -2.02
C LEU A 44 -2.53 -16.57 -1.16
N GLY A 45 -2.55 -16.44 0.16
CA GLY A 45 -2.46 -17.55 1.10
C GLY A 45 -1.07 -17.88 1.61
N ALA A 46 -0.04 -17.05 1.33
CA ALA A 46 1.28 -17.23 1.94
C ALA A 46 1.23 -17.01 3.46
N ASP A 47 1.92 -17.87 4.20
CA ASP A 47 2.06 -17.71 5.64
C ASP A 47 3.10 -16.62 5.96
N LEU A 48 2.82 -15.82 6.99
CA LEU A 48 3.73 -14.75 7.42
C LEU A 48 5.15 -15.26 7.74
N LYS A 49 5.31 -16.49 8.24
CA LYS A 49 6.65 -17.02 8.51
C LYS A 49 7.45 -17.23 7.23
N SER A 50 6.77 -17.59 6.14
CA SER A 50 7.34 -17.78 4.82
C SER A 50 7.71 -16.46 4.19
N ILE A 51 6.80 -15.48 4.23
CA ILE A 51 7.08 -14.11 3.78
C ILE A 51 8.30 -13.54 4.50
N LYS A 52 8.37 -13.70 5.84
CA LYS A 52 9.54 -13.25 6.63
C LYS A 52 10.83 -13.93 6.18
N ARG A 53 10.82 -15.25 6.00
CA ARG A 53 11.99 -16.01 5.54
C ARG A 53 12.44 -15.55 4.16
N THR A 54 11.51 -15.26 3.26
CA THR A 54 11.80 -14.73 1.93
C THR A 54 12.45 -13.36 2.01
N ILE A 55 11.90 -12.44 2.79
CA ILE A 55 12.49 -11.11 3.02
C ILE A 55 13.92 -11.23 3.57
N GLU A 56 14.14 -12.07 4.59
CA GLU A 56 15.45 -12.29 5.20
C GLU A 56 16.46 -12.89 4.20
N ARG A 57 16.03 -13.87 3.39
CA ARG A 57 16.86 -14.48 2.35
C ARG A 57 17.25 -13.48 1.26
N LEU A 58 16.29 -12.73 0.73
CA LEU A 58 16.53 -11.72 -0.32
C LEU A 58 17.47 -10.61 0.19
N ARG A 59 17.24 -10.11 1.42
CA ARG A 59 18.14 -9.15 2.07
C ARG A 59 19.56 -9.69 2.24
N LYS A 60 19.70 -10.96 2.65
CA LYS A 60 21.00 -11.60 2.83
C LYS A 60 21.72 -11.85 1.49
N ARG A 61 20.98 -12.23 0.44
CA ARG A 61 21.51 -12.54 -0.89
C ARG A 61 21.97 -11.29 -1.62
N GLU A 62 21.22 -10.20 -1.53
CA GLU A 62 21.36 -9.05 -2.44
C GLU A 62 21.50 -7.69 -1.73
N GLY A 63 21.35 -7.62 -0.41
CA GLY A 63 21.49 -6.37 0.34
C GLY A 63 20.37 -5.35 0.13
N LEU A 64 19.24 -5.76 -0.47
CA LEU A 64 18.14 -4.86 -0.83
C LEU A 64 17.36 -4.33 0.38
N SER A 65 17.01 -3.04 0.36
CA SER A 65 16.20 -2.41 1.41
C SER A 65 14.73 -2.83 1.37
N TRP A 66 14.18 -3.01 0.16
CA TRP A 66 12.79 -3.40 -0.11
C TRP A 66 12.76 -4.58 -1.09
N PRO A 67 13.09 -5.79 -0.60
CA PRO A 67 13.30 -6.96 -1.46
C PRO A 67 12.04 -7.42 -2.20
N LEU A 68 10.85 -7.29 -1.62
CA LEU A 68 9.61 -7.79 -2.26
C LEU A 68 9.17 -6.90 -3.41
N GLN A 69 9.33 -5.58 -3.31
CA GLN A 69 9.11 -4.69 -4.46
C GLN A 69 10.07 -4.97 -5.61
N HIS A 70 11.35 -5.23 -5.29
CA HIS A 70 12.35 -5.48 -6.32
C HIS A 70 12.10 -6.78 -7.08
N HIS A 71 11.70 -7.83 -6.35
CA HIS A 71 11.47 -9.17 -6.90
C HIS A 71 10.02 -9.44 -7.24
N GLY A 72 9.10 -8.51 -6.95
CA GLY A 72 7.68 -8.84 -6.87
C GLY A 72 7.16 -9.55 -8.11
N LYS A 73 7.64 -9.16 -9.30
CA LYS A 73 7.16 -9.66 -10.61
C LYS A 73 7.48 -11.13 -10.82
N ASP A 74 8.45 -11.61 -10.06
CA ASP A 74 8.96 -12.96 -10.07
C ASP A 74 8.43 -13.74 -8.85
N LEU A 75 7.70 -13.11 -7.91
CA LEU A 75 7.20 -13.81 -6.72
C LEU A 75 5.88 -14.56 -6.98
N GLY A 76 5.51 -15.48 -6.10
CA GLY A 76 4.23 -16.19 -6.13
C GLY A 76 3.96 -16.91 -4.82
N THR A 77 2.90 -17.71 -4.74
CA THR A 77 2.59 -18.49 -3.54
C THR A 77 2.32 -19.98 -3.83
N MET A 78 2.71 -20.85 -2.90
CA MET A 78 2.55 -22.30 -3.01
C MET A 78 2.40 -22.92 -1.62
N HIS A 79 1.26 -23.53 -1.31
CA HIS A 79 0.99 -24.22 -0.03
C HIS A 79 1.42 -23.42 1.20
N GLY A 80 1.13 -22.11 1.21
CA GLY A 80 1.52 -21.20 2.29
C GLY A 80 2.96 -20.68 2.22
N SER A 81 3.70 -20.96 1.15
CA SER A 81 5.07 -20.49 0.94
C SER A 81 5.21 -19.48 -0.18
N VAL A 82 6.19 -18.59 -0.07
CA VAL A 82 6.54 -17.66 -1.16
C VAL A 82 7.54 -18.31 -2.10
N VAL A 83 7.25 -18.28 -3.39
CA VAL A 83 8.11 -18.82 -4.46
C VAL A 83 8.63 -17.69 -5.35
N GLU A 84 9.76 -17.91 -6.03
CA GLU A 84 10.38 -17.02 -7.03
C GLU A 84 10.50 -17.75 -8.36
N HIS A 85 10.07 -17.10 -9.43
CA HIS A 85 10.11 -17.57 -10.80
C HIS A 85 11.35 -16.99 -11.49
N THR A 86 12.20 -17.86 -12.02
CA THR A 86 13.35 -17.43 -12.83
C THR A 86 13.32 -18.18 -14.15
N GLY A 87 12.75 -17.52 -15.17
CA GLY A 87 12.47 -18.15 -16.47
C GLY A 87 11.44 -19.28 -16.33
N GLU A 88 11.77 -20.49 -16.77
CA GLU A 88 10.87 -21.67 -16.65
C GLU A 88 10.92 -22.35 -15.27
N ARG A 89 11.80 -21.90 -14.36
CA ARG A 89 12.02 -22.56 -13.06
C ARG A 89 11.33 -21.81 -11.93
N VAL A 90 10.77 -22.59 -11.01
CA VAL A 90 10.14 -22.09 -9.79
C VAL A 90 10.99 -22.52 -8.60
N TYR A 91 11.42 -21.55 -7.80
CA TYR A 91 12.22 -21.74 -6.60
C TYR A 91 11.39 -21.40 -5.38
N ASP A 92 11.26 -22.33 -4.46
CA ASP A 92 10.65 -22.03 -3.17
C ASP A 92 11.65 -21.28 -2.27
N ILE A 93 11.45 -19.96 -2.14
CA ILE A 93 12.23 -19.13 -1.22
C ILE A 93 11.72 -19.33 0.23
N GLY A 94 10.46 -19.71 0.41
CA GLY A 94 9.80 -19.92 1.70
C GLY A 94 10.19 -21.19 2.44
N GLY A 95 10.55 -22.26 1.74
CA GLY A 95 11.10 -23.51 2.27
C GLY A 95 10.11 -24.64 2.62
N LYS A 96 8.97 -24.76 1.93
CA LYS A 96 8.18 -26.01 1.83
C LYS A 96 7.96 -26.46 0.38
N HIS A 97 8.58 -27.58 0.00
CA HIS A 97 8.36 -28.29 -1.26
C HIS A 97 6.95 -28.88 -1.37
N SER A 98 6.16 -28.58 -2.41
CA SER A 98 5.27 -29.53 -3.15
C SER A 98 4.48 -28.84 -4.27
N ALA A 99 4.36 -29.52 -5.42
CA ALA A 99 3.87 -29.06 -6.71
C ALA A 99 2.34 -28.83 -6.81
N GLU A 100 1.91 -27.57 -6.88
CA GLU A 100 0.72 -27.05 -7.58
C GLU A 100 0.76 -25.50 -7.48
N GLN A 101 0.44 -24.80 -8.57
CA GLN A 101 0.91 -23.43 -8.84
C GLN A 101 -0.17 -22.34 -8.66
N GLN A 102 0.16 -21.27 -7.94
CA GLN A 102 -0.47 -19.94 -8.09
C GLN A 102 0.61 -18.85 -8.12
N VAL A 103 0.74 -18.17 -9.25
CA VAL A 103 1.77 -17.16 -9.51
C VAL A 103 1.25 -15.78 -9.13
N LEU A 104 2.08 -14.87 -8.57
CA LEU A 104 1.70 -13.45 -8.63
C LEU A 104 1.81 -13.05 -10.09
N ASP A 105 0.67 -12.82 -10.73
CA ASP A 105 0.66 -12.22 -12.05
C ASP A 105 1.48 -10.92 -11.99
N PRO A 106 2.48 -10.69 -12.87
CA PRO A 106 3.13 -9.38 -13.00
C PRO A 106 2.14 -8.20 -13.09
N GLY A 107 0.93 -8.45 -13.60
CA GLY A 107 -0.20 -7.51 -13.54
C GLY A 107 -0.61 -7.08 -12.12
N ASN A 108 -0.42 -7.91 -11.09
CA ASN A 108 -0.74 -7.60 -9.70
C ASN A 108 0.17 -6.52 -9.09
N LEU A 109 1.41 -6.37 -9.55
CA LEU A 109 2.31 -5.33 -9.02
C LEU A 109 2.13 -4.01 -9.73
N GLN A 110 1.89 -4.04 -11.03
CA GLN A 110 1.44 -2.85 -11.73
C GLN A 110 0.14 -2.36 -11.09
N LYS A 111 -0.77 -3.28 -10.76
CA LYS A 111 -1.97 -2.97 -9.99
C LYS A 111 -1.66 -2.39 -8.60
N ILE A 112 -0.69 -2.93 -7.85
CA ILE A 112 -0.28 -2.34 -6.56
C ILE A 112 0.31 -0.93 -6.73
N ALA A 113 1.13 -0.70 -7.76
CA ALA A 113 1.67 0.61 -8.08
C ALA A 113 0.56 1.60 -8.48
N ASP A 114 -0.37 1.18 -9.34
CA ASP A 114 -1.53 1.96 -9.76
C ASP A 114 -2.45 2.27 -8.57
N GLU A 115 -2.64 1.32 -7.65
CA GLU A 115 -3.41 1.50 -6.41
C GLU A 115 -2.72 2.50 -5.47
N LEU A 116 -1.40 2.40 -5.29
CA LEU A 116 -0.62 3.37 -4.52
C LEU A 116 -0.81 4.78 -5.08
N GLU A 117 -0.60 4.96 -6.38
CA GLU A 117 -0.74 6.26 -7.07
C GLU A 117 -2.17 6.83 -7.00
N ARG A 118 -3.19 5.99 -6.80
CA ARG A 118 -4.60 6.41 -6.75
C ARG A 118 -5.16 6.64 -5.35
N GLY A 119 -4.33 6.58 -4.31
CA GLY A 119 -4.77 6.77 -2.92
C GLY A 119 -4.44 5.62 -1.98
N GLY A 120 -3.54 4.71 -2.38
CA GLY A 120 -3.14 3.57 -1.57
C GLY A 120 -4.27 2.54 -1.44
N TRP A 121 -4.34 1.89 -0.27
CA TRP A 121 -5.31 0.83 -0.02
C TRP A 121 -6.78 1.25 -0.21
N ALA A 122 -7.11 2.52 0.02
CA ALA A 122 -8.46 3.06 -0.19
C ALA A 122 -8.93 2.94 -1.65
N ALA A 123 -8.00 2.95 -2.61
CA ALA A 123 -8.31 2.75 -4.02
C ALA A 123 -8.88 1.34 -4.33
N ARG A 124 -8.60 0.34 -3.48
CA ARG A 124 -9.22 -1.00 -3.62
C ARG A 124 -10.70 -1.02 -3.23
N LEU A 125 -11.10 -0.16 -2.30
CA LEU A 125 -12.47 -0.12 -1.75
C LEU A 125 -13.36 0.83 -2.53
N VAL A 126 -12.75 1.83 -3.14
CA VAL A 126 -13.41 2.81 -4.00
C VAL A 126 -12.75 2.75 -5.39
N PRO A 127 -13.01 1.68 -6.17
CA PRO A 127 -12.28 1.39 -7.41
C PRO A 127 -12.53 2.44 -8.51
N ASP A 128 -13.53 3.30 -8.35
CA ASP A 128 -13.90 4.37 -9.25
C ASP A 128 -13.36 5.75 -8.84
N LEU A 129 -12.42 5.84 -7.88
CA LEU A 129 -11.71 7.10 -7.58
C LEU A 129 -10.95 7.62 -8.81
N ARG A 130 -11.26 8.83 -9.24
CA ARG A 130 -10.67 9.51 -10.40
C ARG A 130 -9.77 10.67 -9.98
N PHE A 131 -10.13 11.36 -8.92
CA PHE A 131 -9.53 12.64 -8.54
C PHE A 131 -8.55 12.57 -7.38
N ILE A 132 -8.16 11.37 -6.93
CA ILE A 132 -7.12 11.20 -5.91
C ILE A 132 -5.81 10.77 -6.57
N GLU A 133 -4.72 11.38 -6.12
CA GLU A 133 -3.34 11.15 -6.55
C GLU A 133 -2.45 11.03 -5.31
N VAL A 134 -1.55 10.05 -5.31
CA VAL A 134 -0.41 9.98 -4.40
C VAL A 134 0.84 10.06 -5.24
N ASN A 135 1.65 11.07 -4.99
CA ASN A 135 2.93 11.23 -5.66
C ASN A 135 4.02 11.39 -4.61
N PRO A 136 5.01 10.48 -4.52
CA PRO A 136 6.06 10.57 -3.50
C PRO A 136 6.90 11.84 -3.58
N ASP A 137 7.02 12.44 -4.76
CA ASP A 137 7.77 13.68 -4.99
C ASP A 137 6.93 14.94 -4.69
N ARG A 138 5.66 14.79 -4.32
CA ARG A 138 4.74 15.90 -4.01
C ARG A 138 4.13 15.72 -2.62
N LEU A 139 4.17 16.78 -1.80
CA LEU A 139 3.61 16.79 -0.44
C LEU A 139 4.01 15.56 0.39
N SER A 140 5.24 15.08 0.23
CA SER A 140 5.79 13.93 0.95
C SER A 140 4.98 12.63 0.79
N GLY A 141 4.33 12.44 -0.36
CA GLY A 141 3.47 11.27 -0.60
C GLY A 141 2.12 11.34 0.11
N ARG A 142 1.71 12.51 0.62
CA ARG A 142 0.35 12.73 1.11
C ARG A 142 -0.63 12.66 -0.07
N PRO A 143 -1.78 11.98 0.06
CA PRO A 143 -2.84 11.98 -0.94
C PRO A 143 -3.39 13.39 -1.22
N VAL A 144 -3.51 13.74 -2.49
CA VAL A 144 -3.94 15.05 -2.98
C VAL A 144 -5.07 14.92 -4.00
N ILE A 145 -5.76 16.03 -4.24
CA ILE A 145 -6.62 16.15 -5.42
C ILE A 145 -5.72 16.16 -6.67
N ARG A 146 -6.00 15.26 -7.61
CA ARG A 146 -5.24 15.05 -8.85
C ARG A 146 -5.02 16.36 -9.60
N GLY A 147 -3.78 16.63 -9.98
CA GLY A 147 -3.43 17.87 -10.68
C GLY A 147 -3.41 19.13 -9.79
N ARG A 148 -3.69 19.02 -8.49
CA ARG A 148 -3.65 20.11 -7.52
C ARG A 148 -2.65 19.82 -6.40
N ARG A 149 -2.26 20.85 -5.65
CA ARG A 149 -1.44 20.75 -4.43
C ARG A 149 -2.29 20.88 -3.17
N ILE A 150 -3.51 20.36 -3.19
CA ILE A 150 -4.48 20.44 -2.11
C ILE A 150 -4.69 19.03 -1.56
N ALA A 151 -4.55 18.87 -0.25
CA ALA A 151 -4.62 17.56 0.38
C ALA A 151 -6.06 17.02 0.42
N ALA A 152 -6.22 15.74 0.12
CA ALA A 152 -7.54 15.12 0.01
C ALA A 152 -8.27 15.02 1.36
N ASP A 153 -7.54 14.82 2.46
CA ASP A 153 -8.09 14.77 3.82
C ASP A 153 -8.57 16.14 4.31
N GLU A 154 -7.89 17.23 3.92
CA GLU A 154 -8.33 18.60 4.20
C GLU A 154 -9.61 18.94 3.44
N VAL A 155 -9.70 18.57 2.15
CA VAL A 155 -10.92 18.75 1.35
C VAL A 155 -12.08 17.97 1.96
N ALA A 156 -11.87 16.70 2.32
CA ALA A 156 -12.90 15.88 2.94
C ALA A 156 -13.35 16.45 4.30
N SER A 157 -12.41 16.86 5.14
CA SER A 157 -12.71 17.42 6.46
C SER A 157 -13.46 18.75 6.36
N LEU A 158 -13.08 19.61 5.41
CA LEU A 158 -13.79 20.87 5.17
C LEU A 158 -15.20 20.60 4.63
N ALA A 159 -15.36 19.65 3.71
CA ALA A 159 -16.65 19.28 3.14
C ALA A 159 -17.65 18.71 4.17
N GLU A 160 -17.17 18.11 5.26
CA GLU A 160 -18.01 17.66 6.39
C GLU A 160 -18.50 18.82 7.27
N GLY A 161 -17.83 19.99 7.21
CA GLY A 161 -18.21 21.19 7.93
C GLY A 161 -19.41 21.93 7.31
N GLN A 162 -20.14 22.69 8.13
CA GLN A 162 -21.25 23.52 7.66
C GLN A 162 -20.74 24.60 6.68
N GLY A 163 -21.30 24.64 5.47
CA GLY A 163 -20.87 25.57 4.40
C GLY A 163 -19.56 25.19 3.71
N GLY A 164 -18.84 24.17 4.16
CA GLY A 164 -17.50 23.88 3.63
C GLY A 164 -17.50 23.41 2.17
N ARG A 165 -18.57 22.76 1.70
CA ARG A 165 -18.70 22.42 0.27
C ARG A 165 -18.86 23.66 -0.62
N GLU A 166 -19.61 24.66 -0.15
CA GLU A 166 -19.78 25.93 -0.86
C GLU A 166 -18.44 26.65 -0.94
N THR A 167 -17.72 26.76 0.19
CA THR A 167 -16.35 27.29 0.24
C THR A 167 -15.40 26.56 -0.72
N LEU A 168 -15.42 25.23 -0.76
CA LEU A 168 -14.56 24.45 -1.67
C LEU A 168 -14.84 24.74 -3.15
N LEU A 169 -16.11 24.93 -3.51
CA LEU A 169 -16.54 25.21 -4.88
C LEU A 169 -16.21 26.66 -5.29
N GLU A 170 -16.50 27.62 -4.40
CA GLU A 170 -16.43 29.05 -4.71
C GLU A 170 -15.03 29.63 -4.52
N ASP A 171 -14.36 29.29 -3.41
CA ASP A 171 -13.09 29.92 -3.03
C ASP A 171 -11.86 29.13 -3.50
N TYR A 172 -11.99 27.80 -3.60
CA TYR A 172 -10.89 26.90 -3.96
C TYR A 172 -11.01 26.33 -5.39
N GLU A 173 -12.09 26.67 -6.10
CA GLU A 173 -12.41 26.19 -7.44
C GLU A 173 -12.34 24.65 -7.56
N ILE A 174 -12.68 23.93 -6.50
CA ILE A 174 -12.69 22.46 -6.46
C ILE A 174 -14.07 21.99 -6.89
N THR A 175 -14.12 21.16 -7.91
CA THR A 175 -15.38 20.65 -8.47
C THR A 175 -16.10 19.73 -7.49
N SER A 176 -17.43 19.61 -7.64
CA SER A 176 -18.22 18.71 -6.80
C SER A 176 -17.75 17.26 -6.88
N GLU A 177 -17.29 16.81 -8.06
CA GLU A 177 -16.77 15.46 -8.25
C GLU A 177 -15.44 15.23 -7.51
N GLU A 178 -14.54 16.23 -7.51
CA GLU A 178 -13.29 16.18 -6.73
C GLU A 178 -13.58 16.11 -5.22
N VAL A 179 -14.56 16.88 -4.74
CA VAL A 179 -15.00 16.84 -3.33
C VAL A 179 -15.59 15.47 -2.97
N ASP A 180 -16.43 14.90 -3.84
CA ASP A 180 -17.05 13.60 -3.57
C ASP A 180 -16.03 12.47 -3.54
N ASP A 181 -15.06 12.47 -4.45
CA ASP A 181 -13.93 11.53 -4.41
C ASP A 181 -13.12 11.67 -3.13
N ALA A 182 -12.81 12.89 -2.71
CA ALA A 182 -12.08 13.14 -1.47
C ALA A 182 -12.83 12.62 -0.24
N VAL A 183 -14.14 12.87 -0.14
CA VAL A 183 -14.96 12.39 0.98
C VAL A 183 -15.06 10.87 0.98
N ARG A 184 -15.27 10.23 -0.18
CA ARG A 184 -15.31 8.76 -0.28
C ARG A 184 -13.99 8.12 0.09
N TRP A 185 -12.89 8.67 -0.43
CA TRP A 185 -11.54 8.24 -0.09
C TRP A 185 -11.26 8.38 1.41
N TRP A 186 -11.59 9.52 2.01
CA TRP A 186 -11.33 9.78 3.43
C TRP A 186 -12.11 8.84 4.35
N ARG A 187 -13.38 8.56 4.04
CA ARG A 187 -14.18 7.58 4.77
C ARG A 187 -13.55 6.19 4.71
N ALA A 188 -13.12 5.76 3.52
CA ALA A 188 -12.45 4.47 3.35
C ALA A 188 -11.14 4.39 4.14
N VAL A 189 -10.34 5.46 4.20
CA VAL A 189 -9.11 5.51 5.01
C VAL A 189 -9.41 5.38 6.50
N ARG A 190 -10.43 6.09 6.99
CA ARG A 190 -10.81 6.07 8.42
C ARG A 190 -11.33 4.73 8.91
N GLU A 191 -11.79 3.84 8.02
CA GLU A 191 -12.09 2.45 8.38
C GLU A 191 -10.84 1.66 8.82
N PHE A 192 -9.64 2.12 8.46
CA PHE A 192 -8.37 1.49 8.81
C PHE A 192 -7.58 2.21 9.90
N GLU A 193 -8.02 3.40 10.30
CA GLU A 193 -7.49 4.05 11.48
C GLU A 193 -7.79 3.18 12.71
N PRO A 194 -6.79 2.92 13.57
CA PRO A 194 -7.06 2.24 14.82
C PRO A 194 -8.10 3.07 15.59
N ARG A 195 -9.20 2.43 16.02
CA ARG A 195 -10.13 3.07 16.95
C ARG A 195 -9.31 3.45 18.18
N ALA A 196 -9.20 4.75 18.45
CA ALA A 196 -8.56 5.22 19.67
C ALA A 196 -9.23 4.52 20.86
N ALA A 197 -8.43 3.75 21.60
CA ALA A 197 -8.83 3.08 22.83
C ALA A 197 -8.92 4.09 23.99
#